data_AF-A0A9R1TSZ4-F1
#
_entry.id   AF-A0A9R1TSZ4-F1
#
_cell.length_a   1.000
_cell.length_b   1.000
_cell.length_c   1.000
_cell.angle_alpha   90.00
_cell.angle_beta   90.00
_cell.angle_gamma   90.00
#
_symmetry.space_group_name_H-M   'P 1'
#
loop_
_entity.id
_entity.type
_entity.pdbx_description
1 polymer ?
#
loop_
_entity_poly.entity_id
_entity_poly.type
_entity_poly.pdbx_seq_one_letter_code
_entity_poly.pdbx_strand_id
1 'polypeptide(L)' 'MFKYLTLFCAILLVSLTAAQDERKCVNGKQYFDGCNDCFCGNGHVLCTLKACFDSTGQAVPVQQPSEDFWEQ' A
#
# COMPACT_ATOMS: atom_id res chain seq x y z
N MET A 1 20.55 -32.04 -15.22
CA MET A 1 20.58 -31.88 -13.75
C MET A 1 21.17 -30.53 -13.33
N PHE A 2 22.38 -30.17 -13.76
CA PHE A 2 23.01 -28.88 -13.44
C PHE A 2 22.21 -27.64 -13.88
N LYS A 3 21.54 -27.68 -15.04
CA LYS A 3 20.72 -26.57 -15.54
C LYS A 3 19.51 -26.22 -14.65
N TYR A 4 18.95 -27.21 -13.97
CA TYR A 4 17.84 -26.99 -13.03
C TYR A 4 18.36 -26.50 -11.68
N LEU A 5 19.55 -26.96 -11.26
CA LEU A 5 20.24 -26.48 -10.05
C LEU A 5 20.63 -24.99 -10.18
N THR A 6 21.14 -24.57 -11.33
CA THR A 6 21.48 -23.16 -11.57
C THR A 6 20.24 -22.26 -11.60
N LEU A 7 19.12 -22.73 -12.18
CA LEU A 7 17.86 -21.99 -12.21
C LEU A 7 17.26 -21.85 -10.80
N PHE A 8 17.28 -22.93 -10.01
CA PHE A 8 16.79 -22.92 -8.64
C PHE A 8 17.63 -21.99 -7.74
N CYS A 9 18.96 -22.02 -7.85
CA CYS A 9 19.84 -21.07 -7.18
C CYS A 9 19.54 -19.63 -7.59
N ALA A 10 19.33 -19.35 -8.87
CA ALA A 10 19.01 -17.99 -9.33
C ALA A 10 17.68 -17.49 -8.74
N ILE A 11 16.64 -18.34 -8.67
CA ILE A 11 15.35 -17.98 -8.06
C ILE A 11 15.51 -17.67 -6.57
N LEU A 12 16.24 -18.52 -5.83
CA LEU A 12 16.51 -18.30 -4.40
C LEU A 12 17.32 -17.01 -4.15
N LEU A 13 18.29 -16.71 -5.00
CA LEU A 13 19.07 -15.47 -4.92
C LEU A 13 18.21 -14.23 -5.20
N VAL A 14 17.32 -14.29 -6.18
CA VAL A 14 16.38 -13.19 -6.50
C VAL A 14 15.42 -12.94 -5.34
N SER A 15 14.85 -13.99 -4.74
CA SER A 15 13.94 -13.86 -3.59
C SER A 15 14.61 -13.24 -2.36
N LEU A 16 15.92 -13.44 -2.17
CA LEU A 16 16.67 -12.84 -1.07
C LEU A 16 16.88 -11.32 -1.20
N THR A 17 16.73 -10.78 -2.42
CA THR A 17 16.94 -9.35 -2.72
C THR A 17 15.67 -8.52 -2.84
N ALA A 18 14.49 -9.12 -2.62
CA ALA A 18 13.21 -8.42 -2.68
C ALA A 18 12.98 -7.58 -1.40
N ALA A 19 13.71 -6.48 -1.26
CA ALA A 19 13.30 -5.39 -0.39
C ALA A 19 12.07 -4.74 -1.03
N GLN A 20 10.88 -4.96 -0.47
CA GLN A 20 9.70 -4.20 -0.89
C GLN A 20 9.92 -2.73 -0.53
N ASP A 21 10.07 -1.89 -1.54
CA ASP A 21 9.99 -0.45 -1.39
C ASP A 21 8.56 -0.09 -0.95
N GLU A 22 8.42 0.51 0.23
CA GLU A 22 7.12 1.04 0.65
C GLU A 22 6.77 2.20 -0.29
N ARG A 23 5.74 1.99 -1.13
CA ARG A 23 5.28 3.02 -2.08
C ARG A 23 4.96 4.31 -1.32
N LYS A 24 5.61 5.40 -1.74
CA LYS A 24 5.35 6.75 -1.21
C LYS A 24 4.15 7.37 -1.90
N CYS A 25 3.42 8.20 -1.16
CA CYS A 25 2.36 9.03 -1.73
C CYS A 25 2.88 10.39 -2.18
N VAL A 26 2.16 11.03 -3.11
CA VAL A 26 2.47 12.38 -3.60
C VAL A 26 2.12 13.41 -2.53
N ASN A 27 3.12 14.09 -1.99
CA ASN A 27 2.97 15.03 -0.87
C ASN A 27 1.88 16.09 -1.13
N GLY A 28 1.00 16.29 -0.16
CA GLY A 28 -0.11 17.25 -0.24
C GLY A 28 -1.39 16.73 -0.91
N LYS A 29 -1.38 15.56 -1.56
CA LYS A 29 -2.61 14.94 -2.06
C LYS A 29 -3.51 14.47 -0.94
N GLN A 30 -4.81 14.45 -1.21
CA GLN A 30 -5.86 14.09 -0.26
C GLN A 30 -6.84 13.13 -0.91
N TYR A 31 -7.43 12.27 -0.10
CA TYR A 31 -8.55 11.41 -0.50
C TYR A 31 -9.44 11.13 0.71
N PHE A 32 -10.66 10.65 0.44
CA PHE A 32 -11.59 10.19 1.45
C PHE A 32 -11.65 8.66 1.40
N ASP A 33 -11.43 7.99 2.53
CA ASP A 33 -11.40 6.53 2.59
C ASP A 33 -12.80 5.88 2.73
N GLY A 34 -13.86 6.67 2.53
CA GLY A 34 -15.23 6.28 2.83
C GLY A 34 -15.71 6.68 4.23
N CYS A 35 -14.80 7.13 5.10
CA CYS A 35 -15.12 7.53 6.47
C CYS A 35 -14.18 8.63 7.03
N ASN A 36 -12.88 8.47 6.84
CA ASN A 36 -11.82 9.37 7.26
C ASN A 36 -11.32 10.23 6.10
N ASP A 37 -10.94 11.45 6.47
CA ASP A 37 -10.17 12.32 5.61
C ASP A 37 -8.70 11.95 5.72
N CYS A 38 -8.08 11.67 4.58
CA CYS A 38 -6.70 11.24 4.48
C CYS A 38 -5.88 12.21 3.63
N PHE A 39 -4.62 12.44 4.01
CA PHE A 39 -3.68 13.24 3.25
C PHE A 39 -2.30 12.62 3.22
N CYS A 40 -1.51 12.96 2.21
CA CYS A 40 -0.11 12.58 2.12
C CYS A 40 0.77 13.65 2.78
N GLY A 41 1.53 13.25 3.81
CA GLY A 41 2.53 14.08 4.47
C GLY A 41 3.87 13.36 4.55
N ASN A 42 4.92 13.97 4.00
CA ASN A 42 6.28 13.42 3.95
C ASN A 42 6.35 12.01 3.31
N GLY A 43 5.52 11.74 2.30
CA GLY A 43 5.45 10.44 1.63
C GLY A 43 4.64 9.37 2.38
N HIS A 44 4.01 9.72 3.50
CA HIS A 44 3.17 8.81 4.30
C HIS A 44 1.70 9.22 4.28
N VAL A 45 0.81 8.23 4.28
CA VAL A 45 -0.64 8.46 4.38
C VAL A 45 -1.01 8.71 5.84
N LEU A 46 -1.69 9.83 6.08
CA LEU A 46 -2.14 10.27 7.39
C LEU A 46 -3.65 10.50 7.34
N CYS A 47 -4.41 9.77 8.15
CA CYS A 47 -5.87 9.84 8.18
C CYS A 47 -6.41 10.29 9.53
N THR A 48 -7.62 10.85 9.56
CA THR A 48 -8.38 10.98 10.81
C THR A 48 -8.68 9.60 11.42
N LEU A 49 -9.12 9.55 12.69
CA LEU A 49 -9.38 8.31 13.43
C LEU A 49 -10.86 8.17 13.83
N LYS A 50 -11.77 8.39 12.87
CA LYS A 50 -13.21 8.14 13.08
C LYS A 50 -13.44 6.63 13.12
N ALA A 51 -14.34 6.19 14.00
CA ALA A 51 -14.80 4.81 13.99
C ALA A 51 -15.79 4.64 12.83
N CYS A 52 -15.50 3.71 11.92
CA CYS A 52 -16.18 3.61 10.65
C CYS A 52 -17.15 2.43 10.65
N PHE A 53 -18.45 2.73 10.68
CA PHE A 53 -19.52 1.74 10.64
C PHE A 53 -20.60 2.13 9.63
N ASP A 54 -21.28 1.14 9.07
CA ASP A 54 -22.45 1.35 8.20
C ASP A 54 -23.73 1.59 9.02
N SER A 55 -24.87 1.76 8.33
CA SER A 55 -26.17 1.97 8.98
C SER A 55 -26.66 0.78 9.83
N THR A 56 -26.03 -0.38 9.70
CA THR A 56 -26.32 -1.59 10.49
C THR A 56 -25.36 -1.76 11.68
N GLY A 57 -24.38 -0.86 11.83
CA GLY A 57 -23.35 -0.92 12.86
C GLY A 57 -22.18 -1.85 12.52
N GLN A 58 -22.05 -2.29 11.27
CA GLN A 58 -20.93 -3.12 10.83
C GLN A 58 -19.74 -2.26 10.38
N ALA A 59 -18.52 -2.72 10.66
CA ALA A 59 -17.31 -2.02 10.23
C ALA A 59 -17.26 -1.92 8.70
N VAL A 60 -16.97 -0.73 8.17
CA VAL A 60 -16.88 -0.51 6.72
C VAL A 60 -15.45 -0.77 6.22
N PRO A 61 -15.27 -1.31 5.00
CA PRO A 61 -13.96 -1.39 4.37
C PRO A 61 -13.38 0.00 4.10
N VAL A 62 -12.07 0.15 4.29
CA VAL A 62 -11.31 1.35 3.90
C VAL A 62 -11.26 1.42 2.36
N GLN A 63 -11.73 2.53 1.79
CA GLN A 63 -11.58 2.81 0.37
C GLN A 63 -10.16 3.25 0.06
N GLN A 64 -9.58 2.72 -1.01
CA GLN A 64 -8.22 3.07 -1.42
C GLN A 64 -8.21 4.32 -2.31
N PRO A 65 -7.13 5.12 -2.29
CA PRO A 65 -6.98 6.23 -3.21
C PRO A 65 -6.76 5.74 -4.64
N SER A 66 -6.94 6.63 -5.62
CA SER A 66 -6.61 6.41 -7.03
C SER A 66 -5.10 6.28 -7.23
N GLU A 67 -4.67 5.68 -8.35
CA GLU A 67 -3.23 5.44 -8.62
C GLU A 67 -2.39 6.72 -8.69
N ASP A 68 -2.98 7.84 -9.11
CA ASP A 68 -2.30 9.14 -9.16
C ASP A 68 -2.05 9.76 -7.78
N PHE A 69 -2.46 9.09 -6.71
CA PHE A 69 -2.09 9.42 -5.33
C PHE A 69 -0.67 8.96 -4.97
N TRP A 70 -0.15 7.95 -5.67
CA TRP A 70 1.17 7.37 -5.42
C TRP A 70 2.25 8.04 -6.28
N GLU A 71 3.46 8.13 -5.74
CA GLU A 71 4.64 8.47 -6.55
C GLU A 71 4.88 7.35 -7.57
N GLN A 72 5.24 7.72 -8.81
CA GLN A 72 5.54 6.79 -9.91
C GLN A 72 7.00 6.35 -9.89
#